data_AF-A0A4R4UHJ2-F1
#
_entry.id   AF-A0A4R4UHJ2-F1
#
_cell.length_a   1.000
_cell.length_b   1.000
_cell.length_c   1.000
_cell.angle_alpha   90.00
_cell.angle_beta   90.00
_cell.angle_gamma   90.00
#
_symmetry.space_group_name_H-M   'P 1'
#
loop_
_entity.id
_entity.type
_entity.pdbx_description
1 polymer ?
#
loop_
_entity_poly.entity_id
_entity_poly.type
_entity_poly.pdbx_seq_one_letter_code
_entity_poly.pdbx_strand_id
1 'polypeptide(L)' 'MSSSELAKKLGLARRTISHYAKNGWITPALITPGGQYRWRYDDVVAEMRELAEQRRKSAN' A
#
# COMPACT_ATOMS: atom_id res chain seq x y z
N MET A 1 11.49 -0.86 2.48
CA MET A 1 11.53 0.60 2.24
C MET A 1 10.56 1.35 3.16
N SER A 2 10.76 2.65 3.35
CA SER A 2 9.89 3.57 4.10
C SER A 2 8.65 3.98 3.31
N SER A 3 7.65 4.56 3.98
CA SER A 3 6.45 5.07 3.29
C SER A 3 6.75 6.23 2.33
N SER A 4 7.81 7.01 2.56
CA SER A 4 8.20 8.11 1.65
C SER A 4 8.82 7.57 0.37
N GLU A 5 9.68 6.55 0.47
CA GLU A 5 10.27 5.88 -0.69
C GLU A 5 9.21 5.16 -1.51
N LEU A 6 8.29 4.44 -0.86
CA LEU A 6 7.18 3.78 -1.53
C LEU A 6 6.30 4.80 -2.26
N ALA A 7 5.93 5.90 -1.60
CA ALA A 7 5.14 6.97 -2.17
C ALA A 7 5.80 7.56 -3.43
N LYS A 8 7.10 7.89 -3.34
CA LYS A 8 7.89 8.38 -4.49
C LYS A 8 7.90 7.36 -5.63
N LYS A 9 8.11 6.08 -5.33
CA LYS A 9 8.18 5.01 -6.34
C LYS A 9 6.84 4.75 -7.02
N LEU A 10 5.72 4.93 -6.31
CA LEU A 10 4.37 4.79 -6.86
C LEU A 10 3.81 6.09 -7.49
N GLY A 11 4.54 7.21 -7.40
CA GLY A 11 4.02 8.51 -7.84
C GLY A 11 2.82 9.00 -7.01
N LEU A 12 2.76 8.62 -5.73
CA LEU A 12 1.66 8.96 -4.82
C LEU A 12 2.12 9.90 -3.69
N ALA A 13 1.17 10.59 -3.07
CA ALA A 13 1.43 11.30 -1.82
C ALA A 13 1.66 10.30 -0.68
N ARG A 14 2.57 10.61 0.25
CA ARG A 14 2.80 9.80 1.46
C ARG A 14 1.53 9.56 2.27
N ARG A 15 0.63 10.56 2.36
CA ARG A 15 -0.67 10.44 3.04
C ARG A 15 -1.56 9.37 2.41
N THR A 16 -1.50 9.19 1.10
CA THR A 16 -2.23 8.14 0.37
C THR A 16 -1.78 6.75 0.81
N ILE A 17 -0.46 6.54 0.93
CA ILE A 17 0.10 5.28 1.44
C ILE A 17 -0.41 4.99 2.86
N SER A 18 -0.35 5.97 3.76
CA SER A 18 -0.89 5.81 5.12
C SER A 18 -2.39 5.54 5.14
N HIS A 19 -3.16 6.17 4.26
CA HIS A 19 -4.60 5.95 4.16
C HIS A 19 -4.92 4.53 3.67
N TYR A 20 -4.25 4.05 2.62
CA TYR A 20 -4.45 2.70 2.09
C TYR A 20 -4.11 1.64 3.14
N ALA A 21 -3.01 1.83 3.87
CA ALA A 21 -2.62 0.94 4.97
C ALA A 21 -3.69 0.87 6.07
N LYS A 22 -4.21 2.03 6.51
CA LYS A 22 -5.24 2.12 7.54
C LYS A 22 -6.56 1.45 7.14
N ASN A 23 -6.89 1.49 5.86
CA ASN A 23 -8.09 0.83 5.32
C ASN A 23 -7.86 -0.64 4.95
N GLY A 24 -6.67 -1.20 5.21
CA GLY A 24 -6.34 -2.58 4.87
C GLY A 24 -6.24 -2.86 3.37
N TRP A 25 -6.03 -1.83 2.55
CA TRP A 25 -5.90 -2.00 1.09
C TRP A 25 -4.48 -2.40 0.68
N ILE A 26 -3.47 -2.05 1.47
CA ILE A 26 -2.10 -2.51 1.26
C ILE A 26 -1.50 -2.84 2.62
N THR A 27 -0.61 -3.82 2.68
CA THR A 27 -0.10 -4.36 3.94
C THR A 27 1.38 -4.03 4.13
N PRO A 28 1.76 -3.39 5.24
CA PRO A 28 3.17 -3.23 5.54
C PRO A 28 3.80 -4.58 5.89
N ALA A 29 4.96 -4.88 5.30
CA ALA A 29 5.71 -6.09 5.60
C ALA A 29 6.23 -6.11 7.05
N LEU A 30 6.41 -4.93 7.66
CA LEU A 30 6.78 -4.78 9.06
C LEU A 30 6.26 -3.45 9.59
N ILE A 31 5.82 -3.46 10.85
CA ILE A 31 5.56 -2.25 11.64
C ILE A 31 6.65 -2.18 12.70
N THR A 32 7.43 -1.10 12.74
CA THR A 32 8.46 -0.93 13.77
C THR A 32 7.82 -0.69 15.15
N PRO A 33 8.54 -0.89 16.27
CA PRO A 33 8.01 -0.60 17.61
C PRO A 33 7.47 0.83 17.77
N GLY A 34 8.04 1.81 17.05
CA GLY A 34 7.55 3.20 16.99
C GLY A 34 6.38 3.44 16.04
N GLY A 35 5.75 2.40 15.51
CA GLY A 35 4.58 2.48 14.62
C GLY A 35 4.89 2.85 13.17
N GLN A 36 6.16 2.86 12.74
CA GLN A 36 6.49 3.17 11.36
C GLN A 36 6.32 1.96 10.45
N TYR A 37 5.69 2.17 9.31
CA TYR A 37 5.54 1.13 8.30
C TYR A 37 6.84 0.90 7.51
N ARG A 38 7.06 -0.37 7.14
CA ARG A 38 8.09 -0.83 6.23
C ARG A 38 7.47 -1.73 5.17
N TRP A 39 7.90 -1.52 3.94
CA TRP A 39 7.24 -2.04 2.75
C TRP A 39 8.18 -2.90 1.91
N ARG A 40 7.61 -3.93 1.31
CA ARG A 40 8.14 -4.60 0.13
C ARG A 40 7.32 -4.11 -1.07
N TYR A 41 8.01 -3.59 -2.09
CA TYR A 41 7.34 -2.93 -3.20
C TYR A 41 6.47 -3.90 -4.01
N ASP A 42 6.99 -5.09 -4.28
CA ASP A 42 6.31 -6.07 -5.13
C ASP A 42 5.01 -6.57 -4.48
N ASP A 43 5.01 -6.77 -3.16
CA ASP A 43 3.81 -7.12 -2.39
C ASP A 43 2.72 -6.04 -2.54
N VAL A 44 3.09 -4.76 -2.35
CA VAL A 44 2.15 -3.63 -2.49
C VAL A 44 1.58 -3.56 -3.91
N VAL A 45 2.40 -3.76 -4.94
CA VAL A 45 1.93 -3.76 -6.34
C VAL A 45 0.98 -4.93 -6.59
N ALA A 46 1.25 -6.12 -6.04
CA ALA A 46 0.36 -7.27 -6.15
C ALA A 46 -1.00 -6.99 -5.49
N GLU A 47 -1.03 -6.51 -4.25
CA GLU A 47 -2.26 -6.16 -3.53
C GLU A 47 -3.09 -5.10 -4.28
N MET A 48 -2.44 -4.06 -4.82
CA MET A 48 -3.12 -3.03 -5.61
C MET A 48 -3.75 -3.59 -6.89
N ARG A 49 -3.11 -4.57 -7.55
CA ARG A 49 -3.66 -5.25 -8.73
C ARG A 49 -4.88 -6.09 -8.37
N GLU A 50 -4.79 -6.88 -7.30
CA GLU A 50 -5.89 -7.70 -6.79
C GLU A 50 -7.11 -6.84 -6.43
N LEU A 51 -6.90 -5.72 -5.73
CA LEU A 51 -7.95 -4.76 -5.40
C LEU A 51 -8.62 -4.16 -6.65
N ALA A 52 -7.84 -3.80 -7.66
CA ALA A 52 -8.37 -3.28 -8.91
C ALA A 52 -9.20 -4.35 -9.65
N GLU A 53 -8.78 -5.61 -9.62
CA GLU A 53 -9.54 -6.72 -10.18
C GLU A 53 -10.84 -6.98 -9.44
N GLN A 54 -10.82 -7.01 -8.11
CA GLN A 54 -12.01 -7.17 -7.27
C GLN A 54 -13.02 -6.07 -7.55
N ARG A 55 -12.58 -4.80 -7.58
CA ARG A 55 -13.46 -3.66 -7.87
C ARG A 55 -14.08 -3.71 -9.26
N ARG A 56 -13.34 -4.22 -10.27
CA ARG A 56 -13.90 -4.44 -11.62
C ARG A 56 -14.96 -5.53 -11.63
N LYS A 57 -14.72 -6.64 -10.91
CA LYS A 57 -15.67 -7.76 -10.82
C LYS A 57 -16.95 -7.39 -10.07
N SER A 58 -16.86 -6.54 -9.04
CA SER A 58 -18.03 -6.08 -8.29
C SER A 58 -18.85 -5.00 -8.99
N ALA A 59 -18.31 -4.40 -10.06
CA ALA A 59 -18.99 -3.36 -10.85
C ALA A 59 -19.72 -3.92 -12.09
N ASN A 60 -19.53 -5.21 -12.40
CA ASN A 60 -20.24 -5.98 -13.43
C ASN A 60 -21.29 -6.87 -12.77
#